data_AF-A0A6A6IE66-F1
#
_entry.id   AF-A0A6A6IE66-F1
#
_cell.length_a   1.000
_cell.length_b   1.000
_cell.length_c   1.000
_cell.angle_alpha   90.00
_cell.angle_beta   90.00
_cell.angle_gamma   90.00
#
_symmetry.space_group_name_H-M   'P 1'
#
loop_
_entity.id
_entity.type
_entity.pdbx_description
1 polymer ?
#
loop_
_entity_poly.entity_id
_entity_poly.type
_entity_poly.pdbx_seq_one_letter_code
_entity_poly.pdbx_strand_id
1 'polypeptide(L)'
;RNLKVFRQLCGTEPLKDVILVTTFWSEVSKQDALRREERLSSTSEFWGDMLERGSTMKRLVDRQSALDIVGLLVKKTQVTLRIQHELVEDKKSLMDTAAGQTVNEELMRLELKHKEDLKRVQRELEEALQERDHEMQQILEQQQQRLDTAIDKVRQQQERLQYDRRAERRKFESQCELQLQEMRGE
;
A
#
# COMPACT_ATOMS: atom_id res chain seq x y z
N ARG A 1 1.58 3.25 7.11
CA ARG A 1 0.95 2.77 5.86
C ARG A 1 1.97 2.11 4.92
N ASN A 2 3.03 2.81 4.47
CA ASN A 2 3.99 2.26 3.48
C ASN A 2 4.72 0.99 3.94
N LEU A 3 5.24 0.94 5.17
CA LEU A 3 5.91 -0.25 5.69
C LEU A 3 4.96 -1.45 5.85
N LYS A 4 3.69 -1.20 6.18
CA LYS A 4 2.64 -2.24 6.21
C LYS A 4 2.47 -2.84 4.80
N VAL A 5 2.39 -2.00 3.76
CA VAL A 5 2.29 -2.46 2.36
C VAL A 5 3.56 -3.20 1.94
N PHE A 6 4.75 -2.69 2.26
CA PHE A 6 6.03 -3.34 1.95
C PHE A 6 6.10 -4.76 2.54
N ARG A 7 5.71 -4.94 3.80
CA ARG A 7 5.63 -6.28 4.42
C ARG A 7 4.67 -7.21 3.69
N GLN A 8 3.53 -6.71 3.18
CA GLN A 8 2.61 -7.52 2.39
C GLN A 8 3.14 -7.85 0.99
N LEU A 9 3.93 -6.96 0.38
CA LEU A 9 4.58 -7.23 -0.91
C LEU A 9 5.60 -8.35 -0.78
N CYS A 10 6.49 -8.24 0.21
CA CYS A 10 7.54 -9.23 0.44
C CYS A 10 6.97 -10.55 0.96
N GLY A 11 6.04 -10.51 1.91
CA GLY A 11 5.74 -11.66 2.77
C GLY A 11 6.69 -11.71 3.96
N THR A 12 6.54 -12.72 4.83
CA THR A 12 7.32 -12.82 6.07
C THR A 12 8.71 -13.45 5.87
N GLU A 13 8.78 -14.52 5.06
CA GLU A 13 10.01 -15.28 4.82
C GLU A 13 11.09 -14.46 4.06
N PRO A 14 10.75 -13.66 3.03
CA PRO A 14 11.74 -12.89 2.29
C PRO A 14 12.31 -11.67 3.05
N LEU A 15 11.79 -11.33 4.23
CA LEU A 15 12.28 -10.18 5.01
C LEU A 15 13.72 -10.33 5.47
N LYS A 16 14.22 -11.56 5.67
CA LYS A 16 15.64 -11.82 5.96
C LYS A 16 16.60 -11.36 4.85
N ASP A 17 16.06 -11.13 3.66
CA ASP A 17 16.81 -10.66 2.49
C ASP A 17 16.72 -9.16 2.25
N VAL A 18 15.99 -8.45 3.11
CA VAL A 18 15.88 -7.00 3.09
C VAL A 18 17.04 -6.35 3.85
N ILE A 19 17.63 -5.34 3.24
CA ILE A 19 18.60 -4.42 3.86
C ILE A 19 17.94 -3.05 4.00
N LEU A 20 17.77 -2.60 5.23
CA LEU A 20 17.22 -1.30 5.60
C LEU A 20 18.37 -0.32 5.77
N VAL A 21 18.33 0.78 5.01
CA VAL A 21 19.44 1.71 4.92
C VAL A 21 19.03 3.09 5.44
N THR A 22 19.80 3.63 6.37
CA THR A 22 19.66 5.02 6.82
C THR A 22 20.63 5.92 6.04
N THR A 23 20.16 7.08 5.61
CA THR A 23 20.93 8.08 4.83
C THR A 23 20.97 9.43 5.57
N PHE A 24 21.59 10.46 4.97
CA PHE A 24 21.65 11.83 5.49
C PHE A 24 22.36 11.98 6.86
N TRP A 25 23.32 11.11 7.13
CA TRP A 25 24.10 11.12 8.38
C TRP A 25 24.94 12.38 8.59
N SER A 26 25.24 13.13 7.52
CA SER A 26 25.98 14.40 7.55
C SER A 26 25.10 15.64 7.73
N GLU A 27 23.78 15.52 7.62
CA GLU A 27 22.86 16.67 7.61
C GLU A 27 22.27 17.00 8.99
N VAL A 28 22.47 16.12 9.98
CA VAL A 28 21.89 16.25 11.31
C VAL A 28 22.93 16.04 12.39
N SER A 29 22.63 16.51 13.60
CA SER A 29 23.50 16.26 14.75
C SER A 29 23.65 14.75 14.99
N LYS A 30 24.84 14.32 15.41
CA LYS A 30 25.10 12.91 15.73
C LYS A 30 24.12 12.36 16.77
N GLN A 31 23.74 13.19 17.75
CA GLN A 31 22.79 12.79 18.79
C GLN A 31 21.40 12.53 18.21
N ASP A 32 20.91 13.40 17.33
CA ASP A 32 19.61 13.21 16.70
C ASP A 32 19.60 12.04 15.72
N ALA A 33 20.71 11.84 14.98
CA ALA A 33 20.87 10.70 14.09
C ALA A 33 20.75 9.38 14.85
N LEU A 34 21.49 9.23 15.96
CA LEU A 34 21.47 8.04 16.80
C LEU A 34 20.09 7.82 17.43
N ARG A 35 19.45 8.87 17.95
CA ARG A 35 18.10 8.78 18.53
C ARG A 35 17.07 8.31 17.48
N ARG A 36 17.16 8.83 16.25
CA ARG A 36 16.26 8.43 15.16
C ARG A 36 16.53 7.00 14.72
N GLU A 37 17.80 6.61 14.61
CA GLU A 37 18.20 5.25 14.28
C GLU A 37 17.67 4.24 15.29
N GLU A 38 17.87 4.51 16.59
CA GLU A 38 17.36 3.68 17.67
C GLU A 38 15.83 3.58 17.64
N ARG A 39 15.15 4.69 17.39
CA ARG A 39 13.69 4.69 17.23
C ARG A 39 13.25 3.83 16.04
N LEU A 40 13.94 3.91 14.90
CA LEU A 40 13.65 3.09 13.73
C LEU A 40 13.80 1.60 14.06
N SER A 41 14.89 1.20 14.72
CA SER A 41 15.19 -0.20 15.02
C SER A 41 14.36 -0.79 16.15
N SER A 42 13.96 0.01 17.14
CA SER A 42 13.23 -0.49 18.32
C SER A 42 11.71 -0.48 18.17
N THR A 43 11.17 0.37 17.29
CA THR A 43 9.71 0.48 17.12
C THR A 43 9.22 -0.58 16.14
N SER A 44 8.34 -1.48 16.60
CA SER A 44 7.79 -2.58 15.80
C SER A 44 7.07 -2.10 14.53
N GLU A 45 6.34 -0.98 14.62
CA GLU A 45 5.64 -0.36 13.49
C GLU A 45 6.61 0.18 12.42
N PHE A 46 7.85 0.48 12.80
CA PHE A 46 8.93 0.87 11.90
C PHE A 46 9.72 -0.35 11.44
N TRP A 47 10.99 -0.47 11.85
CA TRP A 47 11.88 -1.52 11.37
C TRP A 47 12.00 -2.67 12.35
N GLY A 48 11.57 -2.52 13.61
CA GLY A 48 11.71 -3.55 14.65
C GLY A 48 11.21 -4.93 14.23
N ASP A 49 9.95 -5.05 13.77
CA ASP A 49 9.39 -6.34 13.33
C ASP A 49 10.14 -6.92 12.11
N MET A 50 10.71 -6.08 11.24
CA MET A 50 11.51 -6.57 10.10
C MET A 50 12.88 -7.05 10.57
N LEU A 51 13.52 -6.36 11.52
CA LEU A 51 14.80 -6.75 12.10
C LEU A 51 14.67 -8.05 12.91
N GLU A 52 13.59 -8.23 13.67
CA GLU A 52 13.28 -9.48 14.37
C GLU A 52 13.13 -10.66 13.40
N ARG A 53 12.67 -10.41 12.17
CA ARG A 53 12.53 -11.41 11.10
C ARG A 53 13.79 -11.58 10.25
N GLY A 54 14.91 -10.97 10.65
CA GLY A 54 16.22 -11.15 10.03
C GLY A 54 16.60 -10.10 8.98
N SER A 55 15.81 -9.05 8.78
CA SER A 55 16.28 -7.91 7.97
C SER A 55 17.53 -7.32 8.63
N THR A 56 18.42 -6.76 7.81
CA THR A 56 19.63 -6.11 8.31
C THR A 56 19.54 -4.61 8.18
N MET A 57 20.11 -3.87 9.14
CA MET A 57 20.18 -2.41 9.11
C MET A 57 21.61 -1.96 8.78
N LYS A 58 21.75 -0.99 7.88
CA LYS A 58 23.05 -0.40 7.49
C LYS A 58 22.94 1.12 7.39
N ARG A 59 24.08 1.78 7.59
CA ARG A 59 24.22 3.24 7.40
C ARG A 59 24.89 3.50 6.06
N LEU A 60 24.28 4.32 5.22
CA LEU A 60 24.89 4.86 4.01
C LEU A 60 25.46 6.23 4.33
N VAL A 61 26.79 6.28 4.43
CA VAL A 61 27.55 7.48 4.84
C VAL A 61 28.41 7.99 3.68
N ASP A 62 29.03 7.08 2.94
CA ASP A 62 29.93 7.38 1.84
C ASP A 62 29.88 6.29 0.74
N ARG A 63 30.70 6.47 -0.29
CA ARG A 63 30.83 5.51 -1.40
C ARG A 63 31.25 4.11 -0.94
N GLN A 64 32.08 4.00 0.09
CA GLN A 64 32.55 2.70 0.57
C GLN A 64 31.40 1.92 1.21
N SER A 65 30.64 2.58 2.09
CA SER A 65 29.44 1.98 2.71
C SER A 65 28.39 1.58 1.68
N ALA A 66 28.25 2.35 0.58
CA ALA A 66 27.36 1.99 -0.53
C ALA A 66 27.80 0.67 -1.20
N LEU A 67 29.09 0.53 -1.52
CA LEU A 67 29.66 -0.67 -2.12
C LEU A 67 29.54 -1.88 -1.20
N ASP A 68 29.74 -1.68 0.11
CA ASP A 68 29.58 -2.75 1.10
C ASP A 68 28.12 -3.25 1.14
N ILE A 69 27.15 -2.33 1.12
CA ILE A 69 25.72 -2.68 1.08
C ILE A 69 25.38 -3.46 -0.19
N VAL A 70 25.83 -2.99 -1.36
CA VAL A 70 25.63 -3.70 -2.63
C VAL A 70 26.30 -5.08 -2.60
N GLY A 71 27.51 -5.18 -2.05
CA GLY A 71 28.23 -6.44 -1.89
C GLY A 71 27.50 -7.46 -1.01
N LEU A 72 26.69 -7.01 -0.04
CA LEU A 72 25.80 -7.87 0.74
C LEU A 72 24.63 -8.37 -0.09
N LEU A 73 24.02 -7.52 -0.92
CA LEU A 73 22.88 -7.88 -1.77
C LEU A 73 23.27 -8.90 -2.85
N VAL A 74 24.43 -8.72 -3.49
CA VAL A 74 24.91 -9.62 -4.56
C VAL A 74 25.10 -11.06 -4.06
N LYS A 75 25.38 -11.25 -2.76
CA LYS A 75 25.55 -12.57 -2.16
C LYS A 75 24.24 -13.27 -1.79
N LYS A 76 23.12 -12.56 -1.82
CA LYS A 76 21.81 -13.11 -1.45
C LYS A 76 21.22 -13.90 -2.63
N THR A 77 20.52 -14.98 -2.31
CA THR A 77 19.81 -15.77 -3.32
C THR A 77 18.53 -15.08 -3.73
N GLN A 78 18.05 -15.36 -4.94
CA GLN A 78 16.75 -14.90 -5.39
C GLN A 78 15.65 -15.49 -4.51
N VAL A 79 14.71 -14.64 -4.10
CA VAL A 79 13.54 -15.05 -3.32
C VAL A 79 12.27 -14.61 -4.05
N THR A 80 11.28 -15.49 -4.10
CA THR A 80 9.96 -15.18 -4.63
C THR A 80 9.17 -14.39 -3.60
N LEU A 81 8.78 -13.18 -3.96
CA LEU A 81 7.97 -12.33 -3.08
C LEU A 81 6.52 -12.80 -3.03
N ARG A 82 5.84 -12.55 -1.91
CA ARG A 82 4.41 -12.89 -1.74
C ARG A 82 3.54 -12.38 -2.88
N ILE A 83 3.71 -11.13 -3.31
CA ILE A 83 2.91 -10.57 -4.40
C ILE A 83 3.11 -11.33 -5.73
N GLN A 84 4.30 -11.85 -5.99
CA GLN A 84 4.57 -12.62 -7.21
C GLN A 84 3.82 -13.96 -7.16
N HIS A 85 3.82 -14.62 -6.00
CA HIS A 85 3.02 -15.83 -5.78
C HIS A 85 1.52 -15.57 -5.91
N GLU A 86 1.01 -14.50 -5.30
CA GLU A 86 -0.41 -14.14 -5.37
C GLU A 86 -0.87 -13.81 -6.81
N LEU A 87 -0.02 -13.15 -7.61
CA LEU A 87 -0.37 -12.79 -8.98
C LEU A 87 -0.27 -13.97 -9.96
N VAL A 88 0.73 -14.83 -9.81
CA VAL A 88 1.05 -15.88 -10.78
C VAL A 88 0.41 -17.21 -10.40
N GLU A 89 0.64 -17.67 -9.18
CA GLU A 89 0.17 -18.99 -8.71
C GLU A 89 -1.29 -18.93 -8.28
N ASP A 90 -1.65 -17.95 -7.43
CA ASP A 90 -3.04 -17.79 -6.97
C ASP A 90 -3.94 -17.11 -8.01
N LYS A 91 -3.36 -16.58 -9.10
CA LYS A 91 -4.05 -15.84 -10.18
C LYS A 91 -4.94 -14.70 -9.66
N LYS A 92 -4.56 -14.07 -8.54
CA LYS A 92 -5.30 -12.93 -7.98
C LYS A 92 -5.11 -11.70 -8.87
N SER A 93 -6.12 -10.86 -8.93
CA SER A 93 -5.93 -9.51 -9.47
C SER A 93 -5.02 -8.70 -8.54
N LEU A 94 -4.36 -7.66 -9.06
CA LEU A 94 -3.51 -6.79 -8.25
C LEU A 94 -4.25 -6.21 -7.02
N MET A 95 -5.55 -5.93 -7.17
CA MET A 95 -6.38 -5.39 -6.09
C MET A 95 -6.67 -6.41 -4.99
N ASP A 96 -6.71 -7.70 -5.35
CA ASP A 96 -7.01 -8.80 -4.43
C ASP A 96 -5.78 -9.34 -3.71
N THR A 97 -4.57 -8.91 -4.11
CA THR A 97 -3.33 -9.20 -3.38
C THR A 97 -3.35 -8.58 -1.98
N ALA A 98 -2.61 -9.17 -1.03
CA ALA A 98 -2.58 -8.64 0.34
C ALA A 98 -2.05 -7.20 0.41
N ALA A 99 -1.09 -6.87 -0.48
CA ALA A 99 -0.58 -5.51 -0.63
C ALA A 99 -1.64 -4.56 -1.23
N GLY A 100 -2.36 -5.00 -2.27
CA GLY A 100 -3.44 -4.26 -2.89
C GLY A 100 -4.57 -3.94 -1.91
N GLN A 101 -5.01 -4.94 -1.14
CA GLN A 101 -6.00 -4.77 -0.09
C GLN A 101 -5.54 -3.80 1.00
N THR A 102 -4.27 -3.85 1.40
CA THR A 102 -3.71 -2.92 2.39
C THR A 102 -3.70 -1.47 1.89
N VAL A 103 -3.42 -1.26 0.59
CA VAL A 103 -3.48 0.08 -0.01
C VAL A 103 -4.92 0.61 -0.03
N ASN A 104 -5.88 -0.27 -0.31
CA ASN A 104 -7.30 0.06 -0.48
C ASN A 104 -8.15 -0.19 0.79
N GLU A 105 -7.53 -0.45 1.94
CA GLU A 105 -8.19 -0.89 3.19
C GLU A 105 -9.33 0.05 3.62
N GLU A 106 -9.10 1.38 3.55
CA GLU A 106 -10.10 2.39 3.88
C GLU A 106 -11.31 2.36 2.94
N LEU A 107 -11.05 2.14 1.65
CA LEU A 107 -12.12 2.07 0.65
C LEU A 107 -12.90 0.77 0.79
N MET A 108 -12.23 -0.37 0.95
CA MET A 108 -12.90 -1.66 1.15
C MET A 108 -13.78 -1.64 2.39
N ARG A 109 -13.31 -1.00 3.48
CA ARG A 109 -14.12 -0.79 4.68
C ARG A 109 -15.35 0.06 4.39
N LEU A 110 -15.23 1.10 3.59
CA LEU A 110 -16.34 1.96 3.21
C LEU A 110 -17.35 1.22 2.32
N GLU A 111 -16.89 0.47 1.32
CA GLU A 111 -17.74 -0.35 0.46
C GLU A 111 -18.49 -1.42 1.27
N LEU A 112 -17.82 -2.08 2.22
CA LEU A 112 -18.44 -3.09 3.08
C LEU A 112 -19.56 -2.49 3.93
N LYS A 113 -19.28 -1.35 4.59
CA LYS A 113 -20.27 -0.65 5.41
C LYS A 113 -21.50 -0.23 4.59
N HIS A 114 -21.28 0.33 3.41
CA HIS A 114 -22.39 0.71 2.53
C HIS A 114 -23.21 -0.50 2.06
N LYS A 115 -22.55 -1.65 1.78
CA LYS A 115 -23.26 -2.88 1.41
C LYS A 115 -24.13 -3.41 2.55
N GLU A 116 -23.68 -3.27 3.80
CA GLU A 116 -24.48 -3.60 4.98
C GLU A 116 -25.65 -2.62 5.16
N ASP A 117 -25.42 -1.32 4.97
CA ASP A 117 -26.46 -0.30 5.02
C ASP A 117 -27.54 -0.54 3.95
N LEU A 118 -27.15 -0.90 2.72
CA LEU A 118 -28.09 -1.27 1.66
C LEU A 118 -28.93 -2.49 2.04
N LYS A 119 -28.33 -3.54 2.60
CA LYS A 119 -29.06 -4.72 3.09
C LYS A 119 -30.01 -4.39 4.24
N ARG A 120 -29.71 -3.39 5.06
CA ARG A 120 -30.62 -2.91 6.11
C ARG A 120 -31.82 -2.21 5.48
N VAL A 121 -31.57 -1.24 4.60
CA VAL A 121 -32.64 -0.49 3.91
C VAL A 121 -33.54 -1.44 3.10
N GLN A 122 -32.98 -2.45 2.45
CA GLN A 122 -33.77 -3.46 1.73
C GLN A 122 -34.72 -4.25 2.63
N ARG A 123 -34.29 -4.60 3.85
CA ARG A 123 -35.15 -5.29 4.83
C ARG A 123 -36.25 -4.37 5.35
N GLU A 124 -35.91 -3.12 5.69
CA GLU A 124 -36.89 -2.11 6.12
C GLU A 124 -37.94 -1.86 5.02
N LEU A 125 -37.54 -1.92 3.75
CA LEU A 125 -38.46 -1.80 2.62
C LEU A 125 -39.39 -3.02 2.50
N GLU A 126 -38.88 -4.24 2.67
CA GLU A 126 -39.71 -5.45 2.70
C GLU A 126 -40.74 -5.42 3.84
N GLU A 127 -40.36 -4.93 5.01
CA GLU A 127 -41.26 -4.75 6.16
C GLU A 127 -42.33 -3.68 5.87
N ALA A 128 -41.96 -2.52 5.34
CA ALA A 128 -42.91 -1.47 4.94
C ALA A 128 -43.85 -1.90 3.80
N LEU A 129 -43.39 -2.77 2.89
CA LEU A 129 -44.21 -3.41 1.86
C LEU A 129 -45.27 -4.34 2.47
N GLN A 130 -44.91 -5.08 3.51
CA GLN A 130 -45.86 -5.92 4.27
C GLN A 130 -46.89 -5.07 5.03
N GLU A 131 -46.49 -3.92 5.58
CA GLU A 131 -47.37 -3.01 6.32
C GLU A 131 -48.23 -2.10 5.42
N ARG A 132 -48.07 -2.18 4.08
CA ARG A 132 -48.78 -1.35 3.08
C ARG A 132 -48.61 0.16 3.27
N ASP A 133 -47.51 0.59 3.88
CA ASP A 133 -47.20 2.02 4.01
C ASP A 133 -46.54 2.54 2.72
N HIS A 134 -47.35 3.20 1.88
CA HIS A 134 -46.93 3.67 0.57
C HIS A 134 -46.01 4.90 0.65
N GLU A 135 -46.11 5.71 1.71
CA GLU A 135 -45.22 6.85 1.92
C GLU A 135 -43.83 6.39 2.38
N MET A 136 -43.78 5.41 3.29
CA MET A 136 -42.52 4.82 3.75
C MET A 136 -41.76 4.12 2.60
N GLN A 137 -42.47 3.42 1.71
CA GLN A 137 -41.87 2.79 0.53
C GLN A 137 -41.13 3.79 -0.37
N GLN A 138 -41.76 4.93 -0.67
CA GLN A 138 -41.15 5.96 -1.53
C GLN A 138 -39.90 6.58 -0.89
N ILE A 139 -39.90 6.80 0.43
CA ILE A 139 -38.75 7.35 1.15
C ILE A 139 -37.57 6.36 1.11
N LEU A 140 -37.83 5.08 1.35
CA LEU A 140 -36.80 4.03 1.37
C LEU A 140 -36.20 3.77 -0.03
N GLU A 141 -37.02 3.79 -1.09
CA GLU A 141 -36.52 3.70 -2.47
C GLU A 141 -35.59 4.87 -2.83
N GLN A 142 -35.96 6.11 -2.45
CA GLN A 142 -35.10 7.27 -2.66
C GLN A 142 -33.77 7.16 -1.89
N GLN A 143 -33.79 6.61 -0.66
CA GLN A 143 -32.56 6.39 0.10
C GLN A 143 -31.67 5.34 -0.55
N GLN A 144 -32.23 4.22 -1.02
CA GLN A 144 -31.48 3.19 -1.75
C GLN A 144 -30.81 3.76 -3.00
N GLN A 145 -31.54 4.49 -3.85
CA GLN A 145 -30.97 5.11 -5.05
C GLN A 145 -29.85 6.11 -4.73
N ARG A 146 -29.99 6.90 -3.65
CA ARG A 146 -28.94 7.83 -3.21
C ARG A 146 -27.67 7.10 -2.79
N LEU A 147 -27.81 6.00 -2.06
CA LEU A 147 -26.68 5.18 -1.63
C LEU A 147 -25.97 4.53 -2.83
N ASP A 148 -26.71 3.95 -3.77
CA ASP A 148 -26.14 3.35 -4.98
C ASP A 148 -25.36 4.39 -5.82
N THR A 149 -25.96 5.57 -6.01
CA THR A 149 -25.30 6.67 -6.73
C THR A 149 -24.02 7.15 -6.03
N ALA A 150 -23.99 7.13 -4.69
CA ALA A 150 -22.81 7.50 -3.93
C ALA A 150 -21.67 6.48 -4.10
N ILE A 151 -22.00 5.18 -4.13
CA ILE A 151 -21.03 4.10 -4.36
C ILE A 151 -20.41 4.22 -5.75
N ASP A 152 -21.24 4.43 -6.77
CA ASP A 152 -20.75 4.57 -8.15
C ASP A 152 -19.84 5.80 -8.31
N LYS A 153 -20.17 6.92 -7.65
CA LYS A 153 -19.31 8.11 -7.64
C LYS A 153 -17.95 7.83 -6.98
N VAL A 154 -17.93 7.13 -5.85
CA VAL A 154 -16.69 6.77 -5.15
C VAL A 154 -15.83 5.84 -6.01
N ARG A 155 -16.43 4.86 -6.69
CA ARG A 155 -15.73 3.97 -7.63
C ARG A 155 -15.14 4.71 -8.82
N GLN A 156 -15.91 5.58 -9.47
CA GLN A 156 -15.41 6.39 -10.58
C GLN A 156 -14.29 7.34 -10.17
N GLN A 157 -14.38 7.95 -8.99
CA GLN A 157 -13.31 8.80 -8.45
C GLN A 157 -12.03 8.00 -8.21
N GLN A 158 -12.14 6.76 -7.72
CA GLN A 158 -10.99 5.88 -7.60
C GLN A 158 -10.36 5.53 -8.94
N GLU A 159 -11.15 5.15 -9.93
CA GLU A 159 -10.65 4.82 -11.27
C GLU A 159 -9.90 6.00 -11.88
N ARG A 160 -10.44 7.23 -11.73
CA ARG A 160 -9.74 8.46 -12.14
C ARG A 160 -8.43 8.67 -11.37
N LEU A 161 -8.44 8.58 -10.04
CA LEU A 161 -7.22 8.72 -9.23
C LEU A 161 -6.17 7.66 -9.54
N GLN A 162 -6.57 6.48 -9.98
CA GLN A 162 -5.66 5.44 -10.45
C GLN A 162 -5.10 5.76 -11.84
N TYR A 163 -5.93 6.25 -12.75
CA TYR A 163 -5.51 6.72 -14.07
C TYR A 163 -4.51 7.88 -13.97
N ASP A 164 -4.82 8.89 -13.16
CA ASP A 164 -3.97 10.07 -12.96
C ASP A 164 -2.61 9.66 -12.36
N ARG A 165 -2.61 8.80 -11.34
CA ARG A 165 -1.36 8.26 -10.77
C ARG A 165 -0.54 7.47 -11.79
N ARG A 166 -1.18 6.70 -12.68
CA ARG A 166 -0.47 5.99 -13.75
C ARG A 166 0.12 6.97 -14.78
N ALA A 167 -0.60 8.03 -15.12
CA ALA A 167 -0.14 9.05 -16.04
C ALA A 167 1.05 9.84 -15.47
N GLU A 168 0.96 10.26 -14.20
CA GLU A 168 2.07 10.91 -13.48
C GLU A 168 3.29 10.00 -13.38
N ARG A 169 3.09 8.71 -13.09
CA ARG A 169 4.19 7.74 -13.01
C ARG A 169 4.93 7.56 -14.33
N ARG A 170 4.21 7.49 -15.46
CA ARG A 170 4.85 7.44 -16.80
C ARG A 170 5.67 8.70 -17.10
N LYS A 171 5.18 9.87 -16.70
CA LYS A 171 5.92 11.14 -16.86
C LYS A 171 7.20 11.13 -16.03
N PHE A 172 7.11 10.67 -14.78
CA PHE A 172 8.27 10.56 -13.89
C PHE A 172 9.29 9.54 -14.39
N GLU A 173 8.85 8.36 -14.84
CA GLU A 173 9.73 7.33 -15.44
C GLU A 173 10.44 7.86 -16.69
N SER A 174 9.73 8.57 -17.57
CA SER A 174 10.34 9.20 -18.76
C SER A 174 11.38 10.27 -18.39
N GLN A 175 11.11 11.06 -17.33
CA GLN A 175 12.06 12.06 -16.84
C GLN A 175 13.31 11.42 -16.23
N CYS A 176 13.15 10.36 -15.42
CA CYS A 176 14.29 9.63 -14.88
C CYS A 176 15.13 8.95 -15.97
N GLU A 177 14.51 8.38 -17.02
CA GLU A 177 15.23 7.81 -18.15
C GLU A 177 16.04 8.86 -18.92
N LEU A 178 15.47 10.04 -19.14
CA LEU A 178 16.17 11.16 -19.77
C LEU A 178 17.38 11.60 -18.93
N GLN A 179 17.19 11.79 -17.62
CA GLN A 179 18.30 12.15 -16.72
C GLN A 179 19.38 11.06 -16.65
N LEU A 180 19.00 9.79 -16.69
CA LEU A 180 19.95 8.67 -16.72
C LEU A 180 20.73 8.60 -18.03
N GLN A 181 20.13 9.00 -19.16
CA GLN A 181 20.83 9.12 -20.44
C GLN A 181 21.81 10.30 -20.43
N GLU A 182 21.42 11.44 -19.88
CA GLU A 182 22.30 12.61 -19.73
C GLU A 182 23.52 12.27 -18.87
N MET A 183 23.32 11.61 -17.71
CA MET A 183 24.44 11.19 -16.85
C MET A 183 25.33 10.09 -17.44
N ARG A 184 24.87 9.35 -18.45
CA ARG A 184 25.69 8.33 -19.17
C ARG A 184 26.43 8.91 -20.36
N GLY A 185 26.10 10.14 -20.78
CA GLY A 185 26.73 10.85 -21.89
C GLY A 185 27.89 11.76 -21.49
N GLU A 186 28.14 11.93 -20.18
CA GLU A 186 29.31 12.61 -19.59
C GLU A 186 30.37 11.60 -19.13
#